data_AF-A0A945MW80-F1
#
_entry.id   AF-A0A945MW80-F1
#
_cell.length_a   1.000
_cell.length_b   1.000
_cell.length_c   1.000
_cell.angle_alpha   90.00
_cell.angle_beta   90.00
_cell.angle_gamma   90.00
#
_symmetry.space_group_name_H-M   'P 1'
#
loop_
_entity.id
_entity.type
_entity.pdbx_description
1 polymer ?
#
loop_
_entity_poly.entity_id
_entity_poly.type
_entity_poly.pdbx_seq_one_letter_code
_entity_poly.pdbx_strand_id
1 'polypeptide(L)' 'KIDHQSTMGAWVGRTALKNGKGVMVNWKYLDGAGYLPPDSEVRKMRKN' A
#
# COMPACT_ATOMS: atom_id res chain seq x y z
N LYS A 1 2.43 14.99 -10.92
CA LYS A 1 2.69 13.56 -10.59
C LYS A 1 4.18 13.32 -10.77
N ILE A 2 4.91 12.94 -9.72
CA ILE A 2 6.37 13.11 -9.68
C ILE A 2 7.16 11.78 -9.72
N ASP A 3 6.55 10.66 -9.39
CA ASP A 3 7.13 9.30 -9.45
C ASP A 3 6.35 8.34 -10.34
N HIS A 4 5.24 8.81 -10.91
CA HIS A 4 4.28 8.02 -11.69
C HIS A 4 3.51 6.96 -10.89
N GLN A 5 3.66 6.94 -9.56
CA GLN A 5 2.92 6.00 -8.71
C GLN A 5 1.43 6.35 -8.65
N SER A 6 0.57 5.34 -8.71
CA SER A 6 -0.87 5.49 -8.46
C SER A 6 -1.16 5.63 -6.98
N THR A 7 -2.34 6.15 -6.62
CA THR A 7 -2.81 6.17 -5.23
C THR A 7 -3.59 4.91 -4.85
N MET A 8 -3.59 3.85 -5.68
CA MET A 8 -4.25 2.60 -5.33
C MET A 8 -3.60 2.02 -4.07
N GLY A 9 -4.44 1.72 -3.09
CA GLY A 9 -4.06 1.18 -1.80
C GLY A 9 -4.04 -0.35 -1.78
N ALA A 10 -3.95 -0.89 -0.57
CA ALA A 10 -3.94 -2.33 -0.35
C ALA A 10 -4.82 -2.73 0.83
N TRP A 11 -5.27 -3.99 0.81
CA TRP A 11 -5.90 -4.62 1.96
C TRP A 11 -4.81 -5.18 2.88
N VAL A 12 -4.81 -4.73 4.13
CA VAL A 12 -3.86 -5.18 5.17
C VAL A 12 -4.63 -5.85 6.29
N GLY A 13 -4.24 -7.06 6.64
CA GLY A 13 -4.85 -7.87 7.70
C GLY A 13 -3.96 -9.05 8.08
N ARG A 14 -4.51 -9.99 8.85
CA ARG A 14 -3.80 -11.21 9.27
C ARG A 14 -4.26 -12.40 8.45
N THR A 15 -3.35 -13.32 8.18
CA THR A 15 -3.70 -14.61 7.60
C THR A 15 -4.42 -15.49 8.64
N ALA A 16 -5.37 -16.29 8.18
CA ALA A 16 -6.05 -17.30 8.98
C ALA A 16 -6.48 -18.47 8.10
N LEU A 17 -6.71 -19.64 8.72
CA LEU A 17 -7.38 -20.76 8.08
C LEU A 17 -8.85 -20.76 8.48
N LYS A 18 -9.74 -20.80 7.49
CA LYS A 18 -11.18 -20.99 7.69
C LYS A 18 -11.64 -22.14 6.80
N ASN A 19 -12.15 -23.21 7.40
CA ASN A 19 -12.58 -24.43 6.70
C ASN A 19 -11.51 -24.97 5.75
N GLY A 20 -10.25 -25.03 6.21
CA GLY A 20 -9.11 -25.52 5.41
C GLY A 20 -8.63 -24.58 4.30
N LYS A 21 -9.23 -23.39 4.13
CA LYS A 21 -8.81 -22.39 3.13
C LYS A 21 -8.13 -21.20 3.80
N GLY A 22 -7.06 -20.71 3.18
CA GLY A 22 -6.39 -19.48 3.59
C GLY A 22 -7.27 -18.27 3.30
N VAL A 23 -7.51 -17.45 4.31
CA VAL A 23 -8.28 -16.20 4.22
C VAL A 23 -7.54 -15.09 4.95
N MET A 24 -7.91 -13.84 4.67
CA MET A 24 -7.48 -12.70 5.46
C MET A 24 -8.58 -12.30 6.44
N VAL A 25 -8.22 -12.08 7.69
CA VAL A 25 -9.12 -11.63 8.76
C VAL A 25 -8.62 -10.32 9.35
N ASN A 26 -9.52 -9.58 10.02
CA ASN A 26 -9.22 -8.28 10.63
C ASN A 26 -8.56 -7.31 9.65
N TRP A 27 -8.98 -7.35 8.39
CA TRP A 27 -8.40 -6.52 7.35
C TRP A 27 -9.01 -5.12 7.34
N LYS A 28 -8.23 -4.17 6.82
CA LYS A 28 -8.67 -2.85 6.45
C LYS A 28 -8.04 -2.45 5.12
N TYR A 29 -8.76 -1.69 4.30
CA TYR A 29 -8.16 -1.02 3.15
C TYR A 29 -7.39 0.19 3.63
N LEU A 30 -6.13 0.27 3.25
CA LEU A 30 -5.28 1.42 3.49
C LEU A 30 -5.09 2.16 2.17
N ASP A 31 -5.61 3.39 2.11
CA ASP A 31 -5.51 4.27 0.93
C ASP A 31 -4.05 4.60 0.64
N GLY A 32 -3.58 4.28 -0.57
CA GLY A 32 -2.19 4.44 -0.98
C GLY A 32 -1.71 5.89 -0.87
N ALA A 33 -2.60 6.87 -1.08
CA ALA A 33 -2.26 8.30 -0.96
C ALA A 33 -1.69 8.66 0.43
N GLY A 34 -2.14 7.98 1.49
CA GLY A 34 -1.69 8.24 2.86
C GLY A 34 -0.34 7.61 3.23
N TYR A 35 0.25 6.82 2.34
CA TYR A 35 1.47 6.04 2.60
C TYR A 35 2.58 6.29 1.57
N LEU A 36 2.47 7.33 0.75
CA LEU A 36 3.54 7.77 -0.14
C LEU A 36 4.52 8.68 0.61
N PRO A 37 5.83 8.62 0.32
CA PRO A 37 6.79 9.61 0.79
C PRO A 37 6.44 11.01 0.30
N PRO A 38 6.86 12.07 1.02
CA PRO A 38 6.63 13.44 0.58
C PRO A 38 7.39 13.75 -0.71
N ASP A 39 6.86 14.70 -1.49
CA ASP A 39 7.38 15.08 -2.81
C ASP A 39 8.87 15.43 -2.81
N SER A 40 9.36 16.07 -1.73
CA SER A 40 10.77 16.44 -1.58
C SER A 40 11.71 15.25 -1.54
N GLU A 41 11.30 14.14 -0.93
CA GLU A 41 12.12 12.91 -0.87
C GLU A 41 12.06 12.17 -2.21
N VAL A 42 10.87 12.11 -2.81
CA VAL A 42 10.69 11.49 -4.12
C VAL A 42 11.56 12.14 -5.19
N ARG A 43 11.67 13.48 -5.19
CA ARG A 43 12.54 14.23 -6.13
C ARG A 43 14.02 13.87 -5.99
N LYS A 44 14.50 13.51 -4.81
CA LYS A 44 15.90 13.10 -4.58
C LYS A 44 16.17 11.69 -5.09
N MET A 45 15.18 10.79 -4.98
CA MET A 45 15.30 9.38 -5.39
C MET A 45 15.29 9.23 -6.91
N ARG A 46 14.68 10.18 -7.61
CA ARG A 46 14.67 10.21 -9.06
C ARG A 46 15.91 10.94 -9.55
N LYS A 47 16.83 10.18 -10.14
CA LYS A 47 17.87 10.78 -10.98
C LYS A 47 17.16 11.25 -12.24
N ASN A 48 17.22 12.56 -12.48
CA ASN A 48 16.75 13.30 -13.66
C ASN A 48 15.38 13.97 -13.51
#